data_AF-A0A2V2G9U0-F1
#
_entry.id   AF-A0A2V2G9U0-F1
#
_cell.length_a   1.000
_cell.length_b   1.000
_cell.length_c   1.000
_cell.angle_alpha   90.00
_cell.angle_beta   90.00
_cell.angle_gamma   90.00
#
_symmetry.space_group_name_H-M   'P 1'
#
loop_
_entity.id
_entity.type
_entity.pdbx_description
1 polymer ?
#
loop_
_entity_poly.entity_id
_entity_poly.type
_entity_poly.pdbx_seq_one_letter_code
_entity_poly.pdbx_strand_id
1 'polypeptide(L)'
;MAVCVWNVKPAPIPNAPLPNRASRVKALSPRSDVAGVVLAGGLGRRMGRDKTGLRLREGEADFISRAAALLARVVVDVRVGCRADQAERAARAGRPLTPDLTPGGGVLCAVQSCLRHLERPCLVIPCDMPFLTEGVLLALLAARDEGLAAGCPPGVTLFRRAETGRLEPMVAVYEPAGLPFLDAASARGDYGLFRALPPERRIYLDYDEKDDWMFYNVNTPADLEAARRARLP
;
A
#
# COMPACT_ATOMS: atom_id res chain seq x y z
N MET A 1 26.87 15.35 -4.50
CA MET A 1 25.78 15.02 -3.58
C MET A 1 25.79 13.52 -3.36
N ALA A 2 26.00 13.07 -2.13
CA ALA A 2 25.93 11.64 -1.81
C ALA A 2 24.47 11.18 -1.96
N VAL A 3 24.24 10.15 -2.78
CA VAL A 3 22.94 9.50 -2.90
C VAL A 3 22.74 8.72 -1.60
N CYS A 4 21.85 9.16 -0.72
CA CYS A 4 21.41 8.36 0.42
C CYS A 4 20.51 7.22 -0.10
N VAL A 5 21.12 6.19 -0.69
CA VAL A 5 20.45 4.89 -0.85
C VAL A 5 20.53 4.20 0.50
N TRP A 6 19.52 4.40 1.33
CA TRP A 6 19.38 3.64 2.57
C TRP A 6 18.80 2.27 2.22
N ASN A 7 19.69 1.28 2.15
CA ASN A 7 19.32 -0.12 2.05
C ASN A 7 19.25 -0.68 3.46
N VAL A 8 18.06 -0.76 4.03
CA VAL A 8 17.86 -1.55 5.25
C VAL A 8 18.13 -3.00 4.84
N LYS A 9 19.14 -3.67 5.43
CA LYS A 9 19.24 -5.12 5.33
C LYS A 9 17.96 -5.68 6.00
N PRO A 10 17.05 -6.33 5.26
CA PRO A 10 15.80 -6.77 5.86
C PRO A 10 16.12 -7.75 7.00
N ALA A 11 15.54 -7.52 8.17
CA ALA A 11 15.19 -8.67 8.99
C ALA A 11 14.26 -9.56 8.14
N PRO A 12 14.43 -10.89 8.13
CA PRO A 12 13.58 -11.75 7.32
C PRO A 12 12.11 -11.46 7.61
N ILE A 13 11.33 -11.18 6.55
CA ILE A 13 9.88 -11.08 6.65
C ILE A 13 9.40 -12.45 7.16
N PRO A 14 8.76 -12.51 8.34
CA PRO A 14 8.54 -13.80 8.97
C PRO A 14 7.39 -14.53 8.24
N ASN A 15 7.67 -15.73 7.72
CA ASN A 15 6.69 -16.64 7.08
C ASN A 15 5.72 -17.34 8.07
N ALA A 16 5.64 -16.84 9.30
CA ALA A 16 4.83 -17.29 10.43
C ALA A 16 4.91 -16.17 11.50
N PRO A 17 4.23 -16.22 12.66
CA PRO A 17 4.48 -15.25 13.72
C PRO A 17 5.99 -15.16 13.98
N LEU A 18 6.51 -13.94 14.09
CA LEU A 18 7.92 -13.64 14.35
C LEU A 18 8.56 -14.72 15.24
N PRO A 19 9.66 -15.39 14.82
CA PRO A 19 10.38 -16.26 15.74
C PRO A 19 10.84 -15.42 16.92
N ASN A 20 10.59 -15.95 18.12
CA ASN A 20 10.78 -15.31 19.41
C ASN A 20 12.20 -14.70 19.55
N ARG A 21 12.33 -13.41 19.21
CA ARG A 21 13.32 -12.52 19.80
C ARG A 21 12.58 -11.56 20.73
N ALA A 22 12.29 -12.09 21.92
CA ALA A 22 11.85 -11.35 23.08
C ALA A 22 12.88 -10.26 23.45
N SER A 23 12.85 -9.15 22.73
CA SER A 23 13.35 -7.85 23.19
C SER A 23 12.64 -6.76 22.37
N ARG A 24 11.42 -6.42 22.81
CA ARG A 24 10.60 -5.24 22.42
C ARG A 24 9.93 -5.25 21.04
N VAL A 25 9.04 -6.21 20.78
CA VAL A 25 7.74 -5.82 20.20
C VAL A 25 6.80 -5.65 21.38
N LYS A 26 6.77 -4.44 21.97
CA LYS A 26 5.57 -4.04 22.74
C LYS A 26 4.39 -4.26 21.80
N ALA A 27 3.25 -4.76 22.27
CA ALA A 27 2.01 -4.69 21.50
C ALA A 27 1.87 -3.23 21.01
N LEU A 28 2.17 -3.00 19.73
CA LEU A 28 2.21 -1.66 19.18
C LEU A 28 0.75 -1.24 19.01
N SER A 29 0.35 -0.22 19.76
CA SER A 29 -0.93 0.43 19.51
C SER A 29 -0.97 0.91 18.05
N PRO A 30 -2.13 0.85 17.38
CA PRO A 30 -2.28 1.40 16.04
C PRO A 30 -1.76 2.84 15.96
N ARG A 31 -1.07 3.16 14.86
CA ARG A 31 -0.42 4.46 14.64
C ARG A 31 -1.46 5.56 14.41
N SER A 32 -1.23 6.73 15.02
CA SER A 32 -2.05 7.92 14.85
C SER A 32 -1.40 8.98 13.95
N ASP A 33 -0.09 8.90 13.72
CA ASP A 33 0.69 9.77 12.86
C ASP A 33 0.55 9.44 11.36
N VAL A 34 0.16 8.21 11.04
CA VAL A 34 -0.03 7.72 9.67
C VAL A 34 -1.49 7.35 9.46
N ALA A 35 -2.10 7.81 8.37
CA ALA A 35 -3.40 7.33 7.93
C ALA A 35 -3.26 6.10 7.04
N GLY A 36 -4.19 5.15 7.13
CA GLY A 36 -4.29 4.03 6.21
C GLY A 36 -5.29 4.36 5.11
N VAL A 37 -4.93 4.10 3.85
CA VAL A 37 -5.83 4.29 2.72
C VAL A 37 -5.92 3.02 1.88
N VAL A 38 -7.13 2.50 1.76
CA VAL A 38 -7.44 1.47 0.75
C VAL A 38 -7.68 2.17 -0.57
N LEU A 39 -6.90 1.83 -1.60
CA LEU A 39 -7.13 2.31 -2.96
C LEU A 39 -8.17 1.40 -3.64
N ALA A 40 -9.40 1.90 -3.78
CA ALA A 40 -10.54 1.13 -4.31
C ALA A 40 -10.66 1.15 -5.85
N GLY A 41 -9.61 1.59 -6.58
CA GLY A 41 -9.72 1.96 -7.98
C GLY A 41 -8.61 1.46 -8.92
N GLY A 42 -8.98 0.52 -9.78
CA GLY A 42 -8.43 0.32 -11.13
C GLY A 42 -9.60 -0.04 -12.07
N LEU A 43 -9.54 0.33 -13.36
CA LEU A 43 -10.59 0.00 -14.32
C LEU A 43 -10.82 -1.52 -14.34
N GLY A 44 -11.94 -2.00 -13.78
CA GLY A 44 -12.40 -3.38 -13.84
C GLY A 44 -12.71 -3.89 -15.27
N ARG A 45 -12.26 -3.18 -16.32
CA ARG A 45 -12.44 -3.54 -17.72
C ARG A 45 -11.94 -4.96 -18.03
N ARG A 46 -10.88 -5.42 -17.36
CA ARG A 46 -10.33 -6.78 -17.56
C ARG A 46 -11.13 -7.90 -16.85
N MET A 47 -11.91 -7.56 -15.83
CA MET A 47 -12.81 -8.50 -15.14
C MET A 47 -14.19 -8.59 -15.80
N GLY A 48 -14.50 -7.72 -16.78
CA GLY A 48 -15.85 -7.57 -17.33
C GLY A 48 -16.89 -7.07 -16.33
N ARG A 49 -16.51 -6.88 -15.05
CA ARG A 49 -17.32 -6.37 -13.95
C ARG A 49 -16.45 -5.49 -13.06
N ASP A 50 -17.08 -4.51 -12.44
CA ASP A 50 -16.47 -3.71 -11.40
C ASP A 50 -16.03 -4.60 -10.24
N LYS A 51 -14.76 -4.49 -9.79
CA LYS A 51 -14.21 -5.29 -8.69
C LYS A 51 -14.80 -4.90 -7.32
N THR A 52 -15.55 -3.79 -7.26
CA THR A 52 -16.24 -3.37 -6.03
C THR A 52 -17.21 -4.45 -5.54
N GLY A 53 -17.05 -4.90 -4.30
CA GLY A 53 -17.88 -5.98 -3.72
C GLY A 53 -17.41 -7.39 -4.07
N LEU A 54 -16.26 -7.55 -4.75
CA LEU A 54 -15.67 -8.86 -5.00
C LEU A 54 -15.20 -9.48 -3.67
N ARG A 55 -15.48 -10.77 -3.50
CA ARG A 55 -15.13 -11.55 -2.31
C ARG A 55 -14.22 -12.69 -2.69
N LEU A 56 -13.27 -13.01 -1.81
CA LEU A 56 -12.39 -14.16 -2.03
C LEU A 56 -13.22 -15.44 -1.98
N ARG A 57 -14.02 -15.64 -0.92
CA ARG A 57 -14.97 -16.75 -0.80
C ARG A 57 -16.38 -16.26 -0.48
N GLU A 58 -17.37 -17.10 -0.72
CA GLU A 58 -18.74 -16.83 -0.30
C GLU A 58 -18.82 -16.70 1.23
N GLY A 59 -19.63 -15.75 1.72
CA GLY A 59 -19.72 -15.44 3.15
C GLY A 59 -18.59 -14.57 3.72
N GLU A 60 -17.48 -14.37 2.99
CA GLU A 60 -16.42 -13.46 3.43
C GLU A 60 -16.76 -11.99 3.14
N ALA A 61 -16.03 -11.09 3.80
CA ALA A 61 -16.03 -9.67 3.50
C ALA A 61 -15.51 -9.41 2.07
N ASP A 62 -15.97 -8.32 1.47
CA ASP A 62 -15.41 -7.89 0.18
C ASP A 62 -13.96 -7.38 0.33
N PHE A 63 -13.28 -7.27 -0.79
CA PHE A 63 -11.88 -6.85 -0.89
C PHE A 63 -11.59 -5.49 -0.24
N ILE A 64 -12.49 -4.51 -0.40
CA ILE A 64 -12.32 -3.18 0.21
C ILE A 64 -12.41 -3.30 1.74
N SER A 65 -13.43 -4.01 2.22
CA SER A 65 -13.68 -4.21 3.65
C SER A 65 -12.56 -5.03 4.30
N ARG A 66 -12.03 -6.04 3.61
CA ARG A 66 -10.87 -6.84 4.06
C ARG A 66 -9.61 -5.98 4.18
N ALA A 67 -9.30 -5.18 3.17
CA ALA A 67 -8.15 -4.28 3.18
C ALA A 67 -8.28 -3.20 4.29
N ALA A 68 -9.49 -2.64 4.46
CA ALA A 68 -9.76 -1.66 5.51
C ALA A 68 -9.63 -2.27 6.91
N ALA A 69 -10.13 -3.48 7.12
CA ALA A 69 -9.97 -4.21 8.37
C ALA A 69 -8.50 -4.53 8.67
N LEU A 70 -7.71 -4.87 7.64
CA LEU A 70 -6.27 -5.08 7.78
C LEU A 70 -5.54 -3.79 8.21
N LEU A 71 -5.81 -2.66 7.56
CA LEU A 71 -5.23 -1.37 7.94
C LEU A 71 -5.60 -0.97 9.37
N ALA A 72 -6.84 -1.23 9.79
CA ALA A 72 -7.32 -0.88 11.14
C ALA A 72 -6.56 -1.59 12.27
N ARG A 73 -5.79 -2.65 11.96
CA ARG A 73 -4.90 -3.33 12.92
C ARG A 73 -3.63 -2.54 13.19
N VAL A 74 -3.18 -1.70 12.24
CA VAL A 74 -1.89 -1.01 12.28
C VAL A 74 -2.00 0.52 12.36
N VAL A 75 -3.13 1.11 11.97
CA VAL A 75 -3.39 2.56 12.03
C VAL A 75 -4.78 2.88 12.60
N VAL A 76 -4.92 4.06 13.21
CA VAL A 76 -6.19 4.52 13.81
C VAL A 76 -7.14 5.08 12.75
N ASP A 77 -6.65 5.93 11.85
CA ASP A 77 -7.44 6.54 10.78
C ASP A 77 -7.36 5.69 9.52
N VAL A 78 -8.47 5.05 9.15
CA VAL A 78 -8.57 4.24 7.94
C VAL A 78 -9.59 4.86 7.00
N ARG A 79 -9.16 5.09 5.76
CA ARG A 79 -9.96 5.73 4.70
C ARG A 79 -9.97 4.89 3.44
N VAL A 80 -10.89 5.22 2.54
CA VAL A 80 -11.00 4.59 1.22
C VAL A 80 -10.82 5.65 0.15
N GLY A 81 -9.73 5.52 -0.62
CA GLY A 81 -9.47 6.32 -1.82
C GLY A 81 -10.33 5.83 -2.97
N CYS A 82 -11.12 6.72 -3.58
CA CYS A 82 -12.06 6.32 -4.64
C CYS A 82 -12.29 7.42 -5.67
N ARG A 83 -12.65 7.02 -6.89
CA ARG A 83 -13.18 7.93 -7.90
C ARG A 83 -14.62 8.32 -7.57
N ALA A 84 -15.08 9.45 -8.11
CA ALA A 84 -16.46 9.93 -7.90
C ALA A 84 -17.53 8.90 -8.29
N ASP A 85 -17.32 8.15 -9.38
CA ASP A 85 -18.20 7.07 -9.85
C ASP A 85 -18.21 5.82 -8.95
N GLN A 86 -17.32 5.76 -7.95
CA GLN A 86 -17.17 4.63 -7.03
C GLN A 86 -17.60 4.96 -5.59
N ALA A 87 -17.88 6.23 -5.28
CA ALA A 87 -18.07 6.72 -3.92
C ALA A 87 -19.16 5.97 -3.13
N GLU A 88 -20.33 5.75 -3.71
CA GLU A 88 -21.44 5.04 -3.06
C GLU A 88 -21.04 3.62 -2.63
N ARG A 89 -20.25 2.93 -3.45
CA ARG A 89 -19.81 1.56 -3.16
C ARG A 89 -18.67 1.54 -2.17
N ALA A 90 -17.71 2.45 -2.31
CA ALA A 90 -16.62 2.62 -1.35
C ALA A 90 -17.16 2.92 0.07
N ALA A 91 -18.26 3.67 0.17
CA ALA A 91 -18.91 3.98 1.44
C ALA A 91 -19.41 2.73 2.19
N ARG A 92 -19.69 1.62 1.50
CA ARG A 92 -20.14 0.36 2.12
C ARG A 92 -19.10 -0.27 3.04
N ALA A 93 -17.82 0.10 2.90
CA ALA A 93 -16.77 -0.31 3.83
C ALA A 93 -16.90 0.36 5.22
N GLY A 94 -17.80 1.33 5.40
CA GLY A 94 -18.02 2.02 6.67
C GLY A 94 -16.84 2.90 7.09
N ARG A 95 -16.04 3.38 6.12
CA ARG A 95 -14.86 4.22 6.34
C ARG A 95 -15.03 5.57 5.63
N PRO A 96 -14.43 6.66 6.14
CA PRO A 96 -14.42 7.93 5.44
C PRO A 96 -13.77 7.81 4.06
N LEU A 97 -14.30 8.54 3.10
CA LEU A 97 -13.81 8.54 1.72
C LEU A 97 -12.75 9.62 1.51
N THR A 98 -11.84 9.32 0.59
CA THR A 98 -10.85 10.25 0.06
C THR A 98 -11.02 10.30 -1.46
N PRO A 99 -11.86 11.22 -1.98
CA PRO A 99 -12.14 11.25 -3.41
C PRO A 99 -10.90 11.67 -4.22
N ASP A 100 -10.77 11.15 -5.43
CA ASP A 100 -9.76 11.63 -6.37
C ASP A 100 -10.01 13.11 -6.73
N LEU A 101 -8.99 13.95 -6.56
CA LEU A 101 -9.02 15.37 -6.94
C LEU A 101 -8.80 15.58 -8.44
N THR A 102 -8.07 14.67 -9.08
CA THR A 102 -7.74 14.73 -10.51
C THR A 102 -8.21 13.45 -11.21
N PRO A 103 -9.32 13.50 -11.96
CA PRO A 103 -9.79 12.34 -12.73
C PRO A 103 -8.76 11.87 -13.76
N GLY A 104 -8.67 10.55 -13.97
CA GLY A 104 -7.93 9.97 -15.09
C GLY A 104 -6.41 9.83 -14.91
N GLY A 105 -5.82 10.31 -13.82
CA GLY A 105 -4.38 10.22 -13.56
C GLY A 105 -3.91 8.95 -12.82
N GLY A 106 -4.77 7.93 -12.72
CA GLY A 106 -4.46 6.64 -12.13
C GLY A 106 -4.02 6.71 -10.66
N VAL A 107 -3.21 5.73 -10.26
CA VAL A 107 -2.75 5.57 -8.86
C VAL A 107 -1.93 6.77 -8.38
N LEU A 108 -1.19 7.43 -9.28
CA LEU A 108 -0.43 8.63 -8.93
C LEU A 108 -1.35 9.74 -8.41
N CYS A 109 -2.42 10.05 -9.13
CA CYS A 109 -3.38 11.06 -8.69
C CYS A 109 -4.18 10.64 -7.46
N ALA A 110 -4.44 9.34 -7.29
CA ALA A 110 -5.06 8.83 -6.07
C ALA A 110 -4.16 9.11 -4.84
N VAL A 111 -2.86 8.82 -4.92
CA VAL A 111 -1.90 9.10 -3.84
C VAL A 111 -1.77 10.61 -3.58
N GLN A 112 -1.69 11.44 -4.63
CA GLN A 112 -1.70 12.91 -4.49
C GLN A 112 -2.95 13.39 -3.73
N SER A 113 -4.12 12.86 -4.09
CA SER A 113 -5.38 13.21 -3.45
C SER A 113 -5.38 12.81 -1.99
N CYS A 114 -4.84 11.63 -1.65
CA CYS A 114 -4.66 11.21 -0.27
C CYS A 114 -3.78 12.18 0.51
N LEU A 115 -2.58 12.48 0.02
CA LEU A 115 -1.66 13.38 0.70
C LEU A 115 -2.26 14.78 0.90
N ARG A 116 -3.00 15.30 -0.08
CA ARG A 116 -3.67 16.62 0.02
C ARG A 116 -4.84 16.63 0.98
N HIS A 117 -5.67 15.59 1.00
CA HIS A 117 -6.81 15.51 1.92
C HIS A 117 -6.38 15.28 3.37
N LEU A 118 -5.28 14.55 3.55
CA LEU A 118 -4.83 14.09 4.86
C LEU A 118 -3.81 15.05 5.50
N GLU A 119 -3.05 15.77 4.68
CA GLU A 119 -1.95 16.66 5.09
C GLU A 119 -0.93 15.96 6.01
N ARG A 120 -0.82 14.64 5.89
CA ARG A 120 0.04 13.78 6.70
C ARG A 120 0.39 12.49 5.95
N PRO A 121 1.33 11.69 6.46
CA PRO A 121 1.75 10.45 5.81
C PRO A 121 0.58 9.47 5.66
N CYS A 122 0.56 8.74 4.54
CA CYS A 122 -0.44 7.71 4.30
C CYS A 122 0.18 6.37 3.90
N LEU A 123 -0.16 5.31 4.63
CA LEU A 123 0.04 3.92 4.24
C LEU A 123 -1.05 3.55 3.24
N VAL A 124 -0.68 3.34 1.98
CA VAL A 124 -1.60 2.93 0.92
C VAL A 124 -1.46 1.43 0.65
N ILE A 125 -2.60 0.76 0.47
CA ILE A 125 -2.69 -0.61 -0.04
C ILE A 125 -3.80 -0.71 -1.08
N PRO A 126 -3.70 -1.55 -2.13
CA PRO A 126 -4.81 -1.80 -3.02
C PRO A 126 -5.80 -2.77 -2.36
N CYS A 127 -7.06 -2.74 -2.79
CA CYS A 127 -8.04 -3.70 -2.28
C CYS A 127 -7.86 -5.12 -2.86
N ASP A 128 -7.16 -5.28 -3.99
CA ASP A 128 -7.08 -6.53 -4.76
C ASP A 128 -5.84 -7.40 -4.45
N MET A 129 -5.15 -7.13 -3.34
CA MET A 129 -4.07 -7.98 -2.81
C MET A 129 -4.55 -8.71 -1.55
N PRO A 130 -5.28 -9.84 -1.68
CA PRO A 130 -5.93 -10.49 -0.54
C PRO A 130 -4.95 -11.11 0.46
N PHE A 131 -3.70 -11.33 0.08
CA PHE A 131 -2.71 -12.06 0.88
C PHE A 131 -1.80 -11.16 1.73
N LEU A 132 -1.97 -9.83 1.67
CA LEU A 132 -1.30 -8.92 2.57
C LEU A 132 -1.64 -9.25 4.03
N THR A 133 -0.64 -9.16 4.90
CA THR A 133 -0.76 -9.48 6.33
C THR A 133 -0.39 -8.29 7.20
N GLU A 134 -0.78 -8.34 8.46
CA GLU A 134 -0.44 -7.31 9.45
C GLU A 134 1.08 -7.17 9.60
N GLY A 135 1.81 -8.29 9.58
CA GLY A 135 3.27 -8.30 9.65
C GLY A 135 3.94 -7.55 8.50
N VAL A 136 3.42 -7.67 7.27
CA VAL A 136 3.91 -6.93 6.10
C VAL A 136 3.75 -5.42 6.31
N LEU A 137 2.59 -4.99 6.80
CA LEU A 137 2.33 -3.55 7.03
C LEU A 137 3.16 -2.98 8.18
N LEU A 138 3.33 -3.75 9.27
CA LEU A 138 4.17 -3.35 10.40
C LEU A 138 5.64 -3.25 10.01
N ALA A 139 6.15 -4.18 9.18
CA ALA A 139 7.53 -4.13 8.70
C ALA A 139 7.78 -2.86 7.85
N LEU A 140 6.80 -2.48 7.02
CA LEU A 140 6.90 -1.26 6.22
C LEU A 140 6.90 0.02 7.09
N LEU A 141 6.06 0.06 8.13
CA LEU A 141 6.05 1.17 9.10
C LEU A 141 7.36 1.25 9.90
N ALA A 142 7.92 0.11 10.30
CA ALA A 142 9.21 0.05 11.00
C ALA A 142 10.36 0.57 10.12
N ALA A 143 10.43 0.14 8.85
CA ALA A 143 11.44 0.61 7.90
C ALA A 143 11.37 2.13 7.67
N ARG A 144 10.15 2.68 7.65
CA ARG A 144 9.93 4.13 7.60
C ARG A 144 10.50 4.84 8.83
N ASP A 145 10.21 4.33 10.03
CA ASP A 145 10.72 4.92 11.28
C ASP A 145 12.25 4.88 11.36
N GLU A 146 12.87 3.77 10.92
CA GLU A 146 14.32 3.64 10.85
C GLU A 146 14.94 4.68 9.91
N GLY A 147 14.38 4.87 8.72
CA GLY A 147 14.89 5.88 7.78
C GLY A 147 14.70 7.32 8.29
N LEU A 148 13.59 7.61 8.97
CA LEU A 148 13.40 8.90 9.65
C LEU A 148 14.44 9.13 10.74
N ALA A 149 14.68 8.12 11.59
CA ALA A 149 15.71 8.18 12.64
C ALA A 149 17.13 8.34 12.08
N ALA A 150 17.38 7.82 10.89
CA ALA A 150 18.62 7.98 10.15
C ALA A 150 18.80 9.35 9.47
N GLY A 151 17.84 10.27 9.61
CA GLY A 151 17.88 11.59 8.97
C GLY A 151 17.65 11.55 7.45
N CYS A 152 17.01 10.49 6.95
CA CYS A 152 16.60 10.36 5.55
C CYS A 152 15.09 10.63 5.45
N PRO A 153 14.62 11.89 5.33
CA PRO A 153 13.19 12.19 5.22
C PRO A 153 12.66 11.64 3.88
N PRO A 154 11.92 10.53 3.89
CA PRO A 154 11.53 9.87 2.65
C PRO A 154 10.44 10.69 1.96
N GLY A 155 10.33 10.54 0.65
CA GLY A 155 9.08 10.80 -0.05
C GLY A 155 8.19 9.55 -0.07
N VAL A 156 8.80 8.36 0.01
CA VAL A 156 8.10 7.07 0.06
C VAL A 156 8.95 5.99 0.75
N THR A 157 8.29 5.10 1.49
CA THR A 157 8.83 3.81 1.95
C THR A 157 8.05 2.70 1.26
N LEU A 158 8.72 1.77 0.57
CA LEU A 158 8.08 0.73 -0.24
C LEU A 158 8.90 -0.55 -0.32
N PHE A 159 8.26 -1.64 -0.75
CA PHE A 159 8.94 -2.90 -1.01
C PHE A 159 9.68 -2.91 -2.35
N ARG A 160 10.79 -3.68 -2.39
CA ARG A 160 11.56 -3.96 -3.60
C ARG A 160 11.94 -5.44 -3.65
N ARG A 161 11.70 -6.10 -4.79
CA ARG A 161 12.16 -7.47 -5.03
C ARG A 161 13.68 -7.44 -5.21
N ALA A 162 14.42 -8.11 -4.33
CA ALA A 162 15.87 -7.98 -4.22
C ALA A 162 16.61 -8.30 -5.52
N GLU A 163 16.19 -9.34 -6.24
CA GLU A 163 16.89 -9.84 -7.42
C GLU A 163 16.58 -9.04 -8.68
N THR A 164 15.37 -8.50 -8.80
CA THR A 164 14.90 -7.83 -10.04
C THR A 164 14.81 -6.32 -9.92
N GLY A 165 14.84 -5.79 -8.70
CA GLY A 165 14.56 -4.38 -8.43
C GLY A 165 13.09 -3.97 -8.64
N ARG A 166 12.17 -4.93 -8.86
CA ARG A 166 10.73 -4.64 -9.00
C ARG A 166 10.23 -3.95 -7.74
N LEU A 167 9.52 -2.84 -7.89
CA LEU A 167 8.96 -2.07 -6.79
C LEU A 167 7.47 -2.40 -6.61
N GLU A 168 6.99 -2.35 -5.36
CA GLU A 168 5.56 -2.46 -5.02
C GLU A 168 5.00 -1.09 -4.59
N PRO A 169 4.79 -0.14 -5.52
CA PRO A 169 4.41 1.23 -5.18
C PRO A 169 3.00 1.35 -4.61
N MET A 170 2.17 0.33 -4.76
CA MET A 170 0.80 0.32 -4.22
C MET A 170 0.75 -0.20 -2.78
N VAL A 171 1.85 -0.73 -2.24
CA VAL A 171 1.98 -1.14 -0.84
C VAL A 171 3.13 -0.33 -0.23
N ALA A 172 2.82 0.90 0.14
CA ALA A 172 3.83 1.91 0.45
C ALA A 172 3.33 2.94 1.48
N VAL A 173 4.25 3.53 2.23
CA VAL A 173 3.98 4.75 3.02
C VAL A 173 4.45 5.95 2.21
N TYR A 174 3.53 6.82 1.83
CA TYR A 174 3.83 8.08 1.16
C TYR A 174 3.88 9.22 2.16
N GLU A 175 4.89 10.08 2.02
CA GLU A 175 5.09 11.25 2.86
C GLU A 175 4.62 12.53 2.14
N PRO A 176 4.15 13.55 2.87
CA PRO A 176 3.87 14.87 2.29
C PRO A 176 5.07 15.47 1.53
N ALA A 177 6.30 15.18 1.98
CA ALA A 177 7.54 15.58 1.30
C ALA A 177 7.68 14.98 -0.11
N GLY A 178 6.95 13.91 -0.42
CA GLY A 178 6.87 13.31 -1.75
C GLY A 178 5.96 14.07 -2.72
N LEU A 179 5.01 14.86 -2.21
CA LEU A 179 3.97 15.50 -3.02
C LEU A 179 4.51 16.39 -4.15
N PRO A 180 5.54 17.24 -3.97
CA PRO A 180 6.08 18.05 -5.06
C PRO A 180 6.62 17.23 -6.24
N PHE A 181 7.12 16.02 -5.98
CA PHE A 181 7.63 15.12 -7.01
C PHE A 181 6.49 14.47 -7.80
N LEU A 182 5.42 14.06 -7.10
CA LEU A 182 4.20 13.56 -7.72
C LEU A 182 3.54 14.64 -8.59
N ASP A 183 3.48 15.88 -8.09
CA ASP A 183 2.95 17.04 -8.80
C ASP A 183 3.73 17.31 -10.09
N ALA A 184 5.06 17.37 -10.00
CA ALA A 184 5.91 17.57 -11.16
C ALA A 184 5.76 16.45 -12.19
N ALA A 185 5.59 15.19 -11.78
CA ALA A 185 5.36 14.07 -12.69
C ALA A 185 4.01 14.20 -13.41
N SER A 186 2.93 14.44 -12.65
CA SER A 186 1.58 14.62 -13.21
C SER A 186 1.49 15.79 -14.20
N ALA A 187 2.15 16.91 -13.91
CA ALA A 187 2.18 18.09 -14.78
C ALA A 187 2.86 17.81 -16.13
N ARG A 188 3.76 16.83 -16.20
CA ARG A 188 4.41 16.37 -17.43
C ARG A 188 3.67 15.23 -18.13
N GLY A 189 2.52 14.80 -17.60
CA GLY A 189 1.78 13.64 -18.09
C GLY A 189 2.44 12.29 -17.76
N ASP A 190 3.42 12.25 -16.86
CA ASP A 190 4.01 10.98 -16.39
C ASP A 190 3.25 10.47 -15.16
N TYR A 191 2.36 9.51 -15.39
CA TYR A 191 1.57 8.87 -14.33
C TYR A 191 2.25 7.62 -13.73
N GLY A 192 3.53 7.40 -14.01
CA GLY A 192 4.32 6.32 -13.41
C GLY A 192 4.66 6.62 -11.96
N LEU A 193 3.81 6.18 -11.03
CA LEU A 193 3.95 6.44 -9.57
C LEU A 193 5.36 6.19 -9.01
N PHE A 194 6.00 5.08 -9.39
CA PHE A 194 7.35 4.77 -8.90
C PHE A 194 8.45 5.62 -9.57
N ARG A 195 8.23 6.15 -10.77
CA ARG A 195 9.18 7.05 -11.45
C ARG A 195 9.12 8.47 -10.91
N ALA A 196 7.97 8.86 -10.37
CA ALA A 196 7.74 10.22 -9.91
C ALA A 196 8.68 10.64 -8.77
N LEU A 197 8.91 9.76 -7.79
CA LEU A 197 9.83 10.03 -6.68
C LEU A 197 11.25 9.65 -7.06
N PRO A 198 12.29 10.47 -6.82
CA PRO A 198 13.67 10.11 -7.15
C PRO A 198 14.26 9.10 -6.14
N PRO A 199 15.31 8.32 -6.49
CA PRO A 199 15.87 7.27 -5.64
C PRO A 199 16.25 7.70 -4.22
N GLU A 200 16.80 8.91 -4.06
CA GLU A 200 17.19 9.49 -2.77
C GLU A 200 16.02 9.87 -1.86
N ARG A 201 14.78 9.81 -2.38
CA ARG A 201 13.53 9.98 -1.62
C ARG A 201 12.83 8.66 -1.33
N ARG A 202 13.50 7.53 -1.54
CA ARG A 202 12.90 6.20 -1.38
C ARG A 202 13.64 5.42 -0.30
N ILE A 203 12.88 4.83 0.61
CA ILE A 203 13.37 3.77 1.51
C ILE A 203 12.86 2.44 0.96
N TYR A 204 13.76 1.48 0.80
CA TYR A 204 13.41 0.15 0.33
C TYR A 204 13.42 -0.86 1.48
N LEU A 205 12.36 -1.67 1.51
CA LEU A 205 12.34 -2.92 2.26
C LEU A 205 12.43 -4.06 1.24
N ASP A 206 13.58 -4.75 1.22
CA ASP A 206 13.83 -5.82 0.26
C ASP A 206 13.07 -7.10 0.64
N TYR A 207 12.55 -7.82 -0.37
CA TYR A 207 11.93 -9.14 -0.22
C TYR A 207 12.40 -10.09 -1.33
N ASP A 208 12.28 -11.40 -1.07
CA ASP A 208 12.76 -12.46 -1.97
C ASP A 208 11.62 -13.06 -2.80
N GLU A 209 11.94 -13.79 -3.86
CA GLU A 209 10.97 -14.50 -4.73
C GLU A 209 9.97 -15.38 -3.97
N LYS A 210 10.41 -16.05 -2.89
CA LYS A 210 9.54 -16.92 -2.08
C LYS A 210 8.38 -16.16 -1.41
N ASP A 211 8.48 -14.83 -1.34
CA ASP A 211 7.55 -13.92 -0.68
C ASP A 211 6.67 -13.15 -1.70
N ASP A 212 6.86 -13.37 -3.02
CA ASP A 212 6.07 -12.75 -4.09
C ASP A 212 4.55 -12.93 -3.90
N TRP A 213 4.13 -14.05 -3.28
CA TRP A 213 2.72 -14.37 -3.05
C TRP A 213 2.00 -13.31 -2.21
N MET A 214 2.70 -12.58 -1.34
CA MET A 214 2.12 -11.53 -0.49
C MET A 214 1.56 -10.36 -1.33
N PHE A 215 2.16 -10.11 -2.50
CA PHE A 215 1.81 -9.03 -3.42
C PHE A 215 0.95 -9.51 -4.61
N TYR A 216 0.41 -10.74 -4.54
CA TYR A 216 -0.42 -11.30 -5.60
C TYR A 216 -1.69 -10.45 -5.79
N ASN A 217 -1.89 -9.95 -7.01
CA ASN A 217 -3.03 -9.12 -7.37
C ASN A 217 -4.11 -9.93 -8.11
N VAL A 218 -5.34 -9.87 -7.62
CA VAL A 218 -6.51 -10.47 -8.27
C VAL A 218 -7.07 -9.52 -9.34
N ASN A 219 -6.65 -9.72 -10.59
CA ASN A 219 -7.02 -8.87 -11.73
C ASN A 219 -8.02 -9.48 -12.70
N THR A 220 -8.12 -10.80 -12.74
CA THR A 220 -8.95 -11.57 -13.67
C THR A 220 -9.76 -12.64 -12.92
N PRO A 221 -10.83 -13.19 -13.53
CA PRO A 221 -11.56 -14.29 -12.91
C PRO A 221 -10.67 -15.52 -12.66
N ALA A 222 -9.68 -15.75 -13.53
CA ALA A 222 -8.68 -16.79 -13.35
C ALA A 222 -7.81 -16.53 -12.11
N ASP A 223 -7.41 -15.28 -11.86
CA ASP A 223 -6.66 -14.93 -10.64
C ASP A 223 -7.50 -15.16 -9.38
N LEU A 224 -8.79 -14.86 -9.43
CA LEU A 224 -9.70 -15.08 -8.30
C LEU A 224 -9.84 -16.58 -8.01
N GLU A 225 -10.00 -17.40 -9.03
CA GLU A 225 -10.04 -18.86 -8.89
C GLU A 225 -8.71 -19.42 -8.38
N ALA A 226 -7.58 -18.92 -8.87
CA ALA A 226 -6.27 -19.28 -8.35
C ALA A 226 -6.14 -18.89 -6.86
N ALA A 227 -6.54 -17.68 -6.48
CA ALA A 227 -6.49 -17.20 -5.11
C ALA A 227 -7.43 -17.98 -4.17
N ARG A 228 -8.58 -18.47 -4.67
CA ARG A 228 -9.48 -19.37 -3.91
C ARG A 228 -8.88 -20.74 -3.65
N ARG A 229 -8.10 -21.25 -4.59
CA ARG A 229 -7.44 -22.56 -4.50
C ARG A 229 -6.14 -22.50 -3.71
N ALA A 230 -5.49 -21.33 -3.64
CA ALA A 230 -4.32 -21.12 -2.82
C ALA A 230 -4.66 -21.47 -1.36
N ARG A 231 -3.98 -22.48 -0.83
CA ARG A 231 -3.81 -22.62 0.61
C ARG A 231 -2.71 -21.63 0.94
N LEU A 232 -3.06 -20.56 1.65
CA LEU A 232 -2.06 -19.70 2.27
C LEU A 232 -1.10 -20.62 3.08
N PRO A 233 0.22 -20.42 2.98
CA PRO A 233 1.18 -21.18 3.77
C PRO A 233 0.89 -21.07 5.28
#